data_AF-A0A959URG6-F1
#
_entry.id   AF-A0A959URG6-F1
#
_cell.length_a   1.000
_cell.length_b   1.000
_cell.length_c   1.000
_cell.angle_alpha   90.00
_cell.angle_beta   90.00
_cell.angle_gamma   90.00
#
_symmetry.space_group_name_H-M   'P 1'
#
loop_
_entity.id
_entity.type
_entity.pdbx_description
1 polymer ?
#
loop_
_entity_poly.entity_id
_entity_poly.type
_entity_poly.pdbx_seq_one_letter_code
_entity_poly.pdbx_strand_id
1 'polypeptide(L)'
;IDGAVAWDLNHNNTLNLHADYLFHNYDLIRVNKGALPLYFGPGVRFRAWQDGRYWRHGEWHDTEGRADLAFRFPVGLAYQFDRAPLDVFLEFAPAIGLLPATYFDIDGGLGMRYWF
;
A
#
# COMPACT_ATOMS: atom_id res chain seq x y z
N ILE A 1 13.07 -4.79 3.37
CA ILE A 1 11.70 -4.93 3.90
C ILE A 1 11.10 -3.55 3.85
N ASP A 2 9.98 -3.41 3.15
CA ASP A 2 9.23 -2.17 3.03
C ASP A 2 7.93 -2.32 3.82
N GLY A 3 7.52 -1.28 4.51
CA GLY A 3 6.27 -1.27 5.25
C GLY A 3 5.61 0.08 5.11
N ALA A 4 4.31 0.09 4.85
CA ALA A 4 3.55 1.32 4.80
C ALA A 4 2.23 1.22 5.54
N VAL A 5 1.82 2.37 6.05
CA VAL A 5 0.55 2.62 6.70
C VAL A 5 -0.12 3.73 5.93
N ALA A 6 -1.32 3.48 5.46
CA ALA A 6 -2.16 4.46 4.79
C ALA A 6 -3.53 4.52 5.48
N TRP A 7 -4.10 5.71 5.55
CA TRP A 7 -5.43 5.94 6.09
C TRP A 7 -6.23 6.74 5.08
N ASP A 8 -7.43 6.28 4.72
CA ASP A 8 -8.37 7.06 3.92
C ASP A 8 -9.15 8.04 4.81
N LEU A 9 -8.92 9.34 4.62
CA LEU A 9 -9.53 10.42 5.42
C LEU A 9 -11.00 10.69 5.05
N ASN A 10 -11.57 9.95 4.10
CA ASN A 10 -12.99 10.02 3.77
C ASN A 10 -13.88 9.31 4.81
N HIS A 11 -15.20 9.50 4.68
CA HIS A 11 -16.25 9.02 5.60
C HIS A 11 -16.23 7.51 5.94
N ASN A 12 -15.46 6.69 5.22
CA ASN A 12 -15.39 5.23 5.39
C ASN A 12 -14.17 4.75 6.19
N ASN A 13 -13.38 5.67 6.79
CA ASN A 13 -12.26 5.40 7.70
C ASN A 13 -11.55 4.06 7.43
N THR A 14 -10.84 4.00 6.31
CA THR A 14 -10.15 2.77 5.91
C THR A 14 -8.69 2.83 6.32
N LEU A 15 -8.30 1.97 7.24
CA LEU A 15 -6.91 1.72 7.57
C LEU A 15 -6.35 0.68 6.59
N ASN A 16 -5.25 1.00 5.94
CA ASN A 16 -4.52 0.14 5.03
C ASN A 16 -3.11 -0.07 5.55
N LEU A 17 -2.74 -1.30 5.84
CA LEU A 17 -1.40 -1.69 6.26
C LEU A 17 -0.84 -2.66 5.22
N HIS A 18 0.42 -2.51 4.86
CA HIS A 18 1.13 -3.54 4.10
C HIS A 18 2.59 -3.64 4.51
N ALA A 19 3.13 -4.84 4.31
CA ALA A 19 4.53 -5.15 4.50
C ALA A 19 5.00 -6.04 3.35
N ASP A 20 6.03 -5.58 2.64
CA ASP A 20 6.52 -6.17 1.41
C ASP A 20 8.02 -6.50 1.52
N TYR A 21 8.39 -7.69 1.02
CA TYR A 21 9.79 -8.08 0.87
C TYR A 21 10.25 -7.77 -0.55
N LEU A 22 10.75 -6.54 -0.75
CA LEU A 22 11.10 -6.03 -2.07
C LEU A 22 12.56 -6.31 -2.45
N PHE A 23 12.74 -6.87 -3.64
CA PHE A 23 14.04 -6.97 -4.32
C PHE A 23 14.18 -5.79 -5.28
N HIS A 24 15.32 -5.10 -5.24
CA HIS A 24 15.60 -3.95 -6.09
C HIS A 24 16.64 -4.31 -7.13
N ASN A 25 16.29 -4.17 -8.40
CA ASN A 25 17.20 -4.38 -9.52
C ASN A 25 17.63 -3.02 -10.10
N TYR A 26 18.85 -2.62 -9.76
CA TYR A 26 19.46 -1.36 -10.19
C TYR A 26 20.09 -1.42 -11.59
N ASP A 27 20.31 -2.63 -12.12
CA ASP A 27 21.03 -2.81 -13.39
C ASP A 27 20.12 -2.77 -14.61
N LEU A 28 18.80 -2.90 -14.41
CA LEU A 28 17.84 -3.00 -15.51
C LEU A 28 17.68 -1.67 -16.26
N ILE A 29 17.68 -0.54 -15.54
CA ILE A 29 17.48 0.79 -16.14
C ILE A 29 18.57 1.74 -15.64
N ARG A 30 19.47 2.11 -16.54
CA ARG A 30 20.56 3.05 -16.26
C ARG A 30 20.13 4.47 -16.62
N VAL A 31 20.20 5.36 -15.64
CA VAL A 31 19.93 6.80 -15.80
C VAL A 31 21.21 7.59 -15.57
N ASN A 32 21.35 8.73 -16.26
CA ASN A 32 22.56 9.57 -16.17
C ASN A 32 22.67 10.33 -14.83
N LYS A 33 21.56 10.45 -14.09
CA LYS A 33 21.43 11.08 -12.77
C LYS A 33 20.38 10.29 -12.00
N GLY A 34 20.63 9.99 -10.74
CA GLY A 34 19.76 9.18 -9.90
C GLY A 34 20.00 7.68 -10.06
N ALA A 35 19.10 6.92 -9.47
CA ALA A 35 18.90 5.51 -9.78
C ALA A 35 17.42 5.28 -10.08
N LEU A 36 17.12 4.41 -11.04
CA LEU A 36 15.75 3.99 -11.36
C LEU A 36 15.61 2.47 -11.18
N PRO A 37 15.75 1.93 -9.96
CA PRO A 37 15.55 0.52 -9.72
C PRO A 37 14.12 0.09 -10.08
N LEU A 38 14.03 -1.04 -10.78
CA LEU A 38 12.81 -1.83 -10.83
C LEU A 38 12.77 -2.70 -9.58
N TYR A 39 11.67 -2.66 -8.85
CA TYR A 39 11.48 -3.47 -7.65
C TYR A 39 10.29 -4.41 -7.79
N PHE A 40 10.40 -5.57 -7.16
CA PHE A 40 9.31 -6.54 -7.09
C PHE A 40 9.47 -7.43 -5.87
N GLY A 41 8.38 -8.05 -5.42
CA GLY A 41 8.47 -9.04 -4.36
C GLY A 41 7.13 -9.43 -3.77
N PRO A 42 7.09 -10.46 -2.91
CA PRO A 42 5.88 -10.83 -2.20
C PRO A 42 5.68 -9.97 -0.95
N GLY A 43 4.42 -9.83 -0.54
CA GLY A 43 4.08 -9.20 0.72
C GLY A 43 2.67 -9.51 1.18
N VAL A 44 2.30 -8.88 2.30
CA VAL A 44 0.99 -9.03 2.94
C VAL A 44 0.34 -7.67 3.11
N ARG A 45 -0.97 -7.63 2.95
CA ARG A 45 -1.81 -6.45 3.16
C ARG A 45 -2.93 -6.78 4.12
N PHE A 46 -3.16 -5.87 5.05
CA PHE A 46 -4.31 -5.88 5.94
C PHE A 46 -5.07 -4.56 5.77
N ARG A 47 -6.36 -4.64 5.44
CA ARG A 47 -7.24 -3.47 5.43
C ARG A 47 -8.32 -3.63 6.47
N ALA A 48 -8.58 -2.59 7.23
CA ALA A 48 -9.71 -2.51 8.12
C ALA A 48 -10.56 -1.31 7.72
N TRP A 49 -11.82 -1.55 7.43
CA TRP A 49 -12.82 -0.52 7.26
C TRP A 49 -13.62 -0.42 8.54
N GLN A 50 -13.64 0.76 9.12
CA GLN A 50 -14.56 1.05 10.19
C GLN A 50 -15.78 1.70 9.57
N ASP A 51 -16.89 0.96 9.48
CA ASP A 51 -18.15 1.61 9.16
C ASP A 51 -18.53 2.51 10.37
N GLY A 52 -19.01 3.74 10.09
CA GLY A 52 -19.10 4.84 11.06
C GLY A 52 -20.48 5.03 11.71
N ARG A 53 -20.52 5.58 12.93
CA ARG A 53 -21.73 5.86 13.73
C ARG A 53 -22.63 6.95 13.16
N TYR A 54 -23.95 6.78 13.29
CA TYR A 54 -24.93 7.84 13.02
C TYR A 54 -25.96 7.98 14.15
N TRP A 55 -26.47 9.20 14.33
CA TRP A 55 -27.30 9.58 15.49
C TRP A 55 -28.78 9.17 15.26
N ARG A 56 -29.45 8.58 16.25
CA ARG A 56 -30.88 8.19 16.19
C ARG A 56 -31.58 8.26 17.58
N HIS A 57 -32.67 9.03 17.70
CA HIS A 57 -33.51 9.16 18.92
C HIS A 57 -32.78 9.53 20.24
N GLY A 58 -31.73 10.36 20.20
CA GLY A 58 -30.96 10.70 21.41
C GLY A 58 -29.86 9.67 21.75
N GLU A 59 -29.76 8.59 20.99
CA GLU A 59 -28.68 7.60 21.07
C GLU A 59 -27.89 7.55 19.75
N TRP A 60 -26.63 7.15 19.80
CA TRP A 60 -25.84 6.85 18.61
C TRP A 60 -25.89 5.35 18.33
N HIS A 61 -25.99 4.98 17.05
CA HIS A 61 -25.82 3.59 16.62
C HIS A 61 -24.50 3.39 15.87
N ASP A 62 -23.72 2.42 16.35
CA ASP A 62 -22.44 1.95 15.81
C ASP A 62 -22.62 0.94 14.66
N THR A 63 -21.64 0.91 13.78
CA THR A 63 -21.72 0.37 12.43
C THR A 63 -20.67 -0.72 12.21
N GLU A 64 -20.92 -1.63 11.25
CA GLU A 64 -20.23 -2.92 11.14
C GLU A 64 -18.78 -2.80 10.62
N GLY A 65 -17.80 -3.12 11.47
CA GLY A 65 -16.40 -3.18 11.05
C GLY A 65 -16.12 -4.40 10.17
N ARG A 66 -15.37 -4.20 9.09
CA ARG A 66 -14.89 -5.28 8.22
C ARG A 66 -13.38 -5.21 8.08
N ALA A 67 -12.74 -6.36 7.96
CA ALA A 67 -11.31 -6.45 7.74
C ALA A 67 -11.00 -7.46 6.65
N ASP A 68 -9.94 -7.20 5.91
CA ASP A 68 -9.36 -8.13 4.97
C ASP A 68 -7.89 -8.43 5.30
N LEU A 69 -7.47 -9.59 4.83
CA LEU A 69 -6.08 -9.98 4.79
C LEU A 69 -5.81 -10.54 3.40
N ALA A 70 -4.75 -10.06 2.74
CA ALA A 70 -4.39 -10.46 1.39
C ALA A 70 -2.89 -10.70 1.26
N PHE A 71 -2.51 -11.64 0.40
CA PHE A 71 -1.16 -11.71 -0.15
C PHE A 71 -1.09 -10.79 -1.37
N ARG A 72 -0.04 -9.98 -1.48
CA ARG A 72 0.21 -9.09 -2.61
C ARG A 72 1.56 -9.38 -3.24
N PHE A 73 1.70 -9.01 -4.52
CA PHE A 73 2.97 -9.08 -5.23
C PHE A 73 3.23 -7.75 -5.95
N PRO A 74 3.71 -6.71 -5.24
CA PRO A 74 4.06 -5.44 -5.85
C PRO A 74 5.16 -5.57 -6.90
N VAL A 75 5.00 -4.83 -7.99
CA VAL A 75 6.00 -4.56 -9.02
C VAL A 75 5.96 -3.06 -9.31
N GLY A 76 7.12 -2.40 -9.22
CA GLY A 76 7.17 -0.96 -9.37
C GLY A 76 8.52 -0.43 -9.83
N LEU A 77 8.53 0.86 -10.12
CA LEU A 77 9.71 1.64 -10.45
C LEU A 77 9.86 2.73 -9.40
N ALA A 78 11.07 2.92 -8.88
CA ALA A 78 11.38 4.01 -7.96
C ALA A 78 12.49 4.87 -8.54
N TYR A 79 12.26 6.17 -8.73
CA TYR A 79 13.28 7.13 -9.11
C TYR A 79 13.90 7.75 -7.86
N GLN A 80 15.12 7.33 -7.54
CA GLN A 80 15.91 7.80 -6.40
C GLN A 80 16.75 9.02 -6.81
N PHE A 81 16.65 10.11 -6.04
CA PHE A 81 17.42 11.33 -6.31
C PHE A 81 18.84 11.22 -5.75
N ASP A 82 19.88 11.53 -6.55
CA ASP A 82 21.28 11.47 -6.10
C ASP A 82 21.63 12.39 -4.91
N ARG A 83 20.86 13.47 -4.73
CA ARG A 83 21.20 14.57 -3.80
C ARG A 83 20.24 14.70 -2.64
N ALA A 84 19.24 13.83 -2.56
CA ALA A 84 18.25 13.85 -1.50
C ALA A 84 17.92 12.41 -1.13
N PRO A 85 17.74 12.08 0.16
CA PRO A 85 17.33 10.76 0.61
C PRO A 85 15.82 10.55 0.36
N LEU A 86 15.40 10.77 -0.88
CA LEU A 86 14.02 10.80 -1.33
C LEU A 86 13.94 10.03 -2.65
N ASP A 87 12.81 9.39 -2.88
CA ASP A 87 12.42 8.88 -4.19
C ASP A 87 10.97 9.18 -4.52
N VAL A 88 10.62 8.98 -5.80
CA VAL A 88 9.24 8.91 -6.27
C VAL A 88 9.04 7.52 -6.87
N PHE A 89 7.95 6.85 -6.53
CA PHE A 89 7.69 5.50 -7.01
C PHE A 89 6.31 5.38 -7.66
N LEU A 90 6.23 4.50 -8.64
CA LEU A 90 4.99 4.03 -9.25
C LEU A 90 4.92 2.52 -9.09
N GLU A 91 3.80 2.02 -8.58
CA GLU A 91 3.60 0.62 -8.26
C GLU A 91 2.30 0.07 -8.84
N PHE A 92 2.36 -1.20 -9.21
CA PHE A 92 1.23 -2.07 -9.51
C PHE A 92 1.38 -3.36 -8.70
N ALA A 93 0.35 -3.74 -7.94
CA ALA A 93 0.40 -4.87 -7.03
C ALA A 93 -0.86 -5.74 -7.14
N PRO A 94 -0.84 -6.83 -7.93
CA PRO A 94 -1.87 -7.85 -7.84
C PRO A 94 -1.89 -8.47 -6.44
N ALA A 95 -3.09 -8.75 -5.95
CA ALA A 95 -3.31 -9.32 -4.63
C ALA A 95 -4.40 -10.41 -4.64
N ILE A 96 -4.25 -11.36 -3.74
CA ILE A 96 -5.22 -12.41 -3.46
C ILE A 96 -5.65 -12.23 -2.01
N GLY A 97 -6.90 -11.81 -1.82
CA GLY A 97 -7.56 -11.82 -0.53
C GLY A 97 -7.71 -13.25 0.01
N LEU A 98 -7.56 -13.41 1.32
CA LEU A 98 -7.76 -14.66 2.04
C LEU A 98 -8.96 -14.58 2.97
N LEU A 99 -9.12 -13.43 3.64
CA LEU A 99 -10.19 -13.19 4.60
C LEU A 99 -11.06 -12.01 4.14
N PRO A 100 -12.38 -12.08 4.34
CA PRO A 100 -13.16 -13.23 4.84
C PRO A 100 -13.36 -14.36 3.81
N ALA A 101 -13.07 -14.10 2.53
CA ALA A 101 -13.14 -15.07 1.45
C ALA A 101 -12.00 -14.84 0.46
N THR A 102 -11.74 -15.82 -0.42
CA THR A 102 -10.74 -15.65 -1.47
C THR A 102 -11.27 -14.80 -2.61
N TYR A 103 -10.58 -13.69 -2.90
CA TYR A 103 -10.90 -12.81 -4.02
C TYR A 103 -9.62 -12.29 -4.67
N PHE A 104 -9.69 -11.96 -5.96
CA PHE A 104 -8.61 -11.29 -6.66
C PHE A 104 -8.79 -9.78 -6.59
N ASP A 105 -7.67 -9.07 -6.42
CA ASP A 105 -7.62 -7.63 -6.27
C ASP A 105 -6.35 -7.06 -6.91
N ILE A 106 -6.35 -5.77 -7.18
CA ILE A 106 -5.20 -5.07 -7.77
C ILE A 106 -5.09 -3.71 -7.09
N ASP A 107 -3.94 -3.46 -6.46
CA ASP A 107 -3.57 -2.12 -6.01
C ASP A 107 -2.67 -1.44 -7.04
N GLY A 108 -2.76 -0.12 -7.11
CA GLY A 108 -1.83 0.72 -7.85
C GLY A 108 -1.60 2.02 -7.09
N GLY A 109 -0.38 2.57 -7.18
CA GLY A 109 -0.04 3.76 -6.42
C GLY A 109 1.10 4.56 -7.03
N LEU A 110 1.00 5.87 -6.91
CA LEU A 110 2.09 6.83 -7.13
C LEU A 110 2.39 7.48 -5.79
N GLY A 111 3.66 7.50 -5.38
CA GLY A 111 4.04 8.03 -4.08
C GLY A 111 5.47 8.53 -4.02
N MET A 112 5.87 8.97 -2.84
CA MET A 112 7.23 9.41 -2.54
C MET A 112 7.71 8.71 -1.28
N ARG A 113 8.97 8.27 -1.25
CA ARG A 113 9.56 7.61 -0.07
C ARG A 113 10.79 8.36 0.40
N TYR A 114 10.91 8.50 1.72
CA TYR A 114 12.09 9.06 2.36
C TYR A 114 12.87 7.94 3.03
N TRP A 115 14.19 7.90 2.83
CA TRP A 115 15.09 6.88 3.37
C TRP A 115 15.97 7.50 4.46
N PHE A 116 16.22 6.77 5.55
CA PHE A 116 17.05 7.23 6.68
C PHE A 116 18.45 6.65 6.64
#